data_AF-A0A2D2AXY3-F1
#
_entry.id   AF-A0A2D2AXY3-F1
#
_cell.length_a   1.000
_cell.length_b   1.000
_cell.length_c   1.000
_cell.angle_alpha   90.00
_cell.angle_beta   90.00
_cell.angle_gamma   90.00
#
_symmetry.space_group_name_H-M   'P 1'
#
loop_
_entity.id
_entity.type
_entity.pdbx_description
1 polymer ?
#
loop_
_entity_poly.entity_id
_entity_poly.type
_entity_poly.pdbx_seq_one_letter_code
_entity_poly.pdbx_strand_id
1 'polypeptide(L)'
;MLTRPRLAALVLLAPLAGAAFGAAAAEPDFQATVAQAREADFQGYLPVAQLSEIVGFDKSWSVNTFYVIWTGKRPALTAHFVARRQTGGLALSTTERWADSRTCQALVPTLTAMEQLPDARVDIPDLGREVPETPRLLPAGLRLTLWAHGARAGADEALVDLEISGSADTPMAKWWSETQQALGACWKPDRPTT
;
A
#
# COMPACT_ATOMS: atom_id res chain seq x y z
N MET A 1 15.64 60.00 -54.11
CA MET A 1 15.21 59.71 -52.73
C MET A 1 14.82 58.25 -52.66
N LEU A 2 15.69 57.40 -52.10
CA LEU A 2 15.50 55.94 -52.00
C LEU A 2 14.95 55.60 -50.61
N THR A 3 13.71 55.15 -50.55
CA THR A 3 13.02 54.67 -49.34
C THR A 3 13.44 53.24 -49.00
N ARG A 4 14.04 53.06 -47.82
CA ARG A 4 14.41 51.75 -47.24
C ARG A 4 13.16 50.98 -46.77
N PRO A 5 13.06 49.67 -47.01
CA PRO A 5 12.01 48.85 -46.38
C PRO A 5 12.43 48.47 -44.95
N ARG A 6 11.45 48.50 -44.04
CA ARG A 6 11.57 48.06 -42.64
C ARG A 6 11.49 46.52 -42.59
N LEU A 7 12.52 45.89 -42.05
CA LEU A 7 12.51 44.47 -41.66
C LEU A 7 11.59 44.30 -40.44
N ALA A 8 10.47 43.59 -40.62
CA ALA A 8 9.64 43.10 -39.54
C ALA A 8 10.26 41.80 -39.00
N ALA A 9 10.75 41.83 -37.75
CA ALA A 9 11.21 40.65 -37.05
C ALA A 9 9.99 39.84 -36.57
N LEU A 10 9.80 38.65 -37.14
CA LEU A 10 8.77 37.70 -36.71
C LEU A 10 9.31 36.93 -35.49
N VAL A 11 8.86 37.29 -34.29
CA VAL A 11 9.13 36.51 -33.07
C VAL A 11 8.15 35.33 -33.05
N LEU A 12 8.65 34.14 -33.34
CA LEU A 12 7.93 32.88 -33.18
C LEU A 12 7.79 32.56 -31.69
N LEU A 13 6.62 32.85 -31.12
CA LEU A 13 6.17 32.32 -29.84
C LEU A 13 5.85 30.82 -30.03
N ALA A 14 6.77 29.95 -29.61
CA ALA A 14 6.47 28.53 -29.48
C ALA A 14 5.48 28.34 -28.30
N PRO A 15 4.41 27.55 -28.46
CA PRO A 15 3.53 27.25 -27.35
C PRO A 15 4.28 26.35 -26.36
N LEU A 16 4.45 26.84 -25.13
CA LEU A 16 4.73 26.00 -23.98
C LEU A 16 3.52 25.09 -23.77
N ALA A 17 3.54 23.92 -24.41
CA ALA A 17 2.66 22.82 -24.08
C ALA A 17 3.08 22.32 -22.70
N GLY A 18 2.58 22.99 -21.66
CA GLY A 18 2.69 22.55 -20.28
C GLY A 18 2.05 21.18 -20.16
N ALA A 19 2.85 20.18 -19.78
CA ALA A 19 2.40 18.85 -19.43
C ALA A 19 1.48 18.93 -18.21
N ALA A 20 0.18 19.12 -18.46
CA ALA A 20 -0.88 19.05 -17.46
C ALA A 20 -1.67 17.75 -17.67
N PHE A 21 -0.98 16.61 -17.66
CA PHE A 21 -1.61 15.27 -17.68
C PHE A 21 -0.90 14.39 -16.65
N GLY A 22 -1.19 14.62 -15.36
CA GLY A 22 -0.69 13.77 -14.28
C GLY A 22 -1.71 13.63 -13.16
N ALA A 23 -2.37 14.73 -12.78
CA ALA A 23 -3.24 14.83 -11.59
C ALA A 23 -4.41 13.83 -11.51
N ALA A 24 -4.94 13.34 -12.63
CA ALA A 24 -6.13 12.49 -12.65
C ALA A 24 -5.84 10.96 -12.63
N ALA A 25 -4.59 10.53 -12.86
CA ALA A 25 -4.27 9.12 -13.08
C ALA A 25 -3.91 8.33 -11.80
N ALA A 26 -3.47 8.99 -10.72
CA ALA A 26 -2.93 8.29 -9.55
C ALA A 26 -3.97 7.47 -8.75
N GLU A 27 -5.21 7.94 -8.64
CA GLU A 27 -6.26 7.21 -7.90
C GLU A 27 -6.78 5.98 -8.68
N PRO A 28 -7.10 6.08 -10.00
CA PRO A 28 -7.45 4.90 -10.80
C PRO A 28 -6.35 3.82 -10.79
N ASP A 29 -5.08 4.23 -10.93
CA ASP A 29 -3.95 3.30 -10.91
C ASP A 29 -3.79 2.64 -9.53
N PHE A 30 -3.98 3.40 -8.46
CA PHE A 30 -3.99 2.87 -7.09
C PHE A 30 -5.10 1.82 -6.91
N GLN A 31 -6.35 2.15 -7.24
CA GLN A 31 -7.48 1.23 -7.08
C GLN A 31 -7.32 -0.04 -7.93
N ALA A 32 -6.85 0.10 -9.17
CA ALA A 32 -6.54 -1.04 -10.03
C ALA A 32 -5.42 -1.92 -9.42
N THR A 33 -4.37 -1.29 -8.88
CA THR A 33 -3.26 -2.01 -8.23
C THR A 33 -3.74 -2.74 -6.98
N VAL A 34 -4.56 -2.12 -6.14
CA VAL A 34 -5.15 -2.75 -4.95
C VAL A 34 -5.94 -4.01 -5.32
N ALA A 35 -6.84 -3.89 -6.30
CA ALA A 35 -7.66 -5.01 -6.76
C ALA A 35 -6.79 -6.16 -7.32
N GLN A 36 -5.89 -5.84 -8.25
CA GLN A 36 -4.99 -6.84 -8.85
C GLN A 36 -4.11 -7.53 -7.81
N ALA A 37 -3.62 -6.78 -6.82
CA ALA A 37 -2.68 -7.30 -5.84
C ALA A 37 -3.31 -8.32 -4.85
N ARG A 38 -4.65 -8.41 -4.76
CA ARG A 38 -5.35 -9.47 -4.00
C ARG A 38 -5.42 -10.79 -4.76
N GLU A 39 -5.34 -10.74 -6.08
CA GLU A 39 -5.40 -11.89 -6.99
C GLU A 39 -4.02 -12.27 -7.55
N ALA A 40 -3.01 -11.44 -7.30
CA ALA A 40 -1.67 -11.60 -7.86
C ALA A 40 -0.97 -12.83 -7.27
N ASP A 41 -0.90 -13.90 -8.07
CA ASP A 41 -0.17 -15.11 -7.76
C ASP A 41 1.33 -14.89 -7.59
N PHE A 42 1.89 -15.53 -6.55
CA PHE A 42 3.31 -15.71 -6.38
C PHE A 42 3.67 -17.20 -6.44
N GLN A 43 4.02 -17.71 -7.63
CA GLN A 43 4.53 -19.08 -7.81
C GLN A 43 3.53 -20.16 -7.36
N GLY A 44 2.23 -19.95 -7.64
CA GLY A 44 1.14 -20.83 -7.23
C GLY A 44 0.55 -20.51 -5.85
N TYR A 45 1.03 -19.45 -5.18
CA TYR A 45 0.55 -19.03 -3.86
C TYR A 45 -0.21 -17.71 -3.98
N LEU A 46 -1.45 -17.72 -3.49
CA LEU A 46 -2.26 -16.52 -3.35
C LEU A 46 -1.84 -15.69 -2.13
N PRO A 47 -2.09 -14.37 -2.14
CA PRO A 47 -1.90 -13.52 -0.98
C PRO A 47 -2.71 -13.98 0.24
N VAL A 48 -2.11 -13.87 1.42
CA VAL A 48 -2.84 -14.05 2.70
C VAL A 48 -3.29 -12.72 3.29
N ALA A 49 -2.58 -11.64 2.97
CA ALA A 49 -2.89 -10.30 3.44
C ALA A 49 -2.36 -9.24 2.47
N GLN A 50 -2.94 -8.03 2.57
CA GLN A 50 -2.54 -6.86 1.82
C GLN A 50 -2.72 -5.62 2.69
N LEU A 51 -1.75 -4.72 2.69
CA LEU A 51 -1.91 -3.35 3.20
C LEU A 51 -1.72 -2.36 2.07
N SER A 52 -2.73 -1.54 1.81
CA SER A 52 -2.62 -0.40 0.92
C SER A 52 -2.59 0.90 1.70
N GLU A 53 -1.82 1.87 1.20
CA GLU A 53 -1.76 3.24 1.74
C GLU A 53 -1.84 4.25 0.59
N ILE A 54 -2.53 5.36 0.81
CA ILE A 54 -2.52 6.50 -0.11
C ILE A 54 -2.52 7.82 0.68
N VAL A 55 -1.63 8.72 0.29
CA VAL A 55 -1.46 10.04 0.90
C VAL A 55 -2.28 11.06 0.10
N GLY A 56 -3.21 11.76 0.76
CA GLY A 56 -4.15 12.64 0.06
C GLY A 56 -3.53 13.79 -0.74
N PHE A 57 -2.42 14.37 -0.26
CA PHE A 57 -1.83 15.59 -0.81
C PHE A 57 -1.06 15.37 -2.12
N ASP A 58 -0.08 14.46 -2.11
CA ASP A 58 0.76 14.15 -3.30
C ASP A 58 0.28 12.92 -4.06
N LYS A 59 -0.76 12.24 -3.55
CA LYS A 59 -1.29 10.97 -4.06
C LYS A 59 -0.21 9.91 -4.22
N SER A 60 0.84 9.97 -3.42
CA SER A 60 1.77 8.85 -3.27
C SER A 60 1.02 7.69 -2.62
N TRP A 61 1.29 6.49 -3.09
CA TRP A 61 0.62 5.30 -2.62
C TRP A 61 1.58 4.12 -2.56
N SER A 62 1.23 3.16 -1.71
CA SER A 62 1.85 1.83 -1.74
C SER A 62 0.81 0.73 -1.56
N VAL A 63 1.07 -0.42 -2.17
CA VAL A 63 0.29 -1.65 -2.00
C VAL A 63 1.28 -2.75 -1.64
N ASN A 64 1.09 -3.32 -0.46
CA ASN A 64 2.00 -4.28 0.15
C ASN A 64 1.25 -5.59 0.30
N THR A 65 1.67 -6.61 -0.43
CA THR A 65 1.02 -7.93 -0.46
C THR A 65 1.91 -8.95 0.24
N PHE A 66 1.31 -9.77 1.10
CA PHE A 66 2.01 -10.77 1.90
C PHE A 66 1.59 -12.17 1.50
N TYR A 67 2.58 -13.05 1.36
CA TYR A 67 2.42 -14.43 0.92
C TYR A 67 3.00 -15.38 1.97
N VAL A 68 2.38 -16.55 2.12
CA VAL A 68 2.92 -17.68 2.89
C VAL A 68 3.22 -18.81 1.94
N ILE A 69 4.48 -19.24 1.94
CA ILE A 69 4.99 -20.27 1.05
C ILE A 69 5.37 -21.49 1.88
N TRP A 70 4.85 -22.66 1.50
CA TRP A 70 5.07 -23.91 2.20
C TRP A 70 6.05 -24.79 1.43
N THR A 71 7.17 -25.16 2.05
CA THR A 71 8.17 -26.06 1.46
C THR A 71 8.28 -27.36 2.23
N GLY A 72 8.73 -28.42 1.55
CA GLY A 72 8.89 -29.75 2.13
C GLY A 72 7.73 -30.70 1.83
N LYS A 73 7.61 -31.77 2.63
CA LYS A 73 6.56 -32.78 2.52
C LYS A 73 5.97 -33.02 3.92
N ARG A 74 4.68 -33.32 3.99
CA ARG A 74 4.04 -33.67 5.27
C ARG A 74 4.76 -34.88 5.92
N PRO A 75 4.95 -34.89 7.25
CA PRO A 75 4.48 -33.88 8.22
C PRO A 75 5.41 -32.66 8.41
N ALA A 76 6.57 -32.62 7.76
CA ALA A 76 7.60 -31.59 7.94
C ALA A 76 7.49 -30.45 6.89
N LEU A 77 6.37 -29.73 6.91
CA LEU A 77 6.23 -28.50 6.13
C LEU A 77 6.89 -27.32 6.85
N THR A 78 7.59 -26.47 6.10
CA THR A 78 8.19 -25.24 6.61
C THR A 78 7.56 -24.04 5.92
N ALA A 79 7.09 -23.07 6.70
CA ALA A 79 6.59 -21.80 6.18
C ALA A 79 7.75 -20.82 5.96
N HIS A 80 7.72 -20.11 4.84
CA HIS A 80 8.47 -18.88 4.67
C HIS A 80 7.57 -17.80 4.08
N PHE A 81 7.90 -16.55 4.36
CA PHE A 81 7.05 -15.42 4.05
C PHE A 81 7.72 -14.54 3.01
N VAL A 82 6.91 -14.04 2.08
CA VAL A 82 7.34 -13.09 1.05
C VAL A 82 6.43 -11.88 1.11
N ALA A 83 7.02 -10.70 1.04
CA ALA A 83 6.29 -9.44 0.89
C ALA A 83 6.63 -8.82 -0.46
N ARG A 84 5.60 -8.38 -1.18
CA ARG A 84 5.70 -7.59 -2.41
C ARG A 84 5.22 -6.19 -2.10
N ARG A 85 6.01 -5.17 -2.44
CA ARG A 85 5.66 -3.76 -2.29
C ARG A 85 5.62 -3.11 -3.66
N GLN A 86 4.46 -2.63 -4.06
CA GLN A 86 4.29 -1.74 -5.20
C GLN A 86 4.11 -0.31 -4.69
N THR A 87 4.78 0.66 -5.30
CA THR A 87 4.63 2.08 -4.95
C THR A 87 4.43 2.90 -6.20
N GLY A 88 3.64 3.96 -6.13
CA GLY A 88 3.50 4.93 -7.23
C GLY A 88 2.95 6.26 -6.72
N GLY A 89 2.59 7.13 -7.66
CA GLY A 89 1.97 8.41 -7.35
C GLY A 89 2.01 9.36 -8.53
N LEU A 90 1.50 10.58 -8.36
CA LEU A 90 1.37 11.56 -9.44
C LEU A 90 2.67 11.89 -10.16
N ALA A 91 3.77 11.90 -9.42
CA ALA A 91 5.11 12.21 -9.93
C ALA A 91 6.05 11.00 -9.88
N LEU A 92 5.55 9.81 -9.55
CA LEU A 92 6.36 8.62 -9.31
C LEU A 92 5.96 7.49 -10.26
N SER A 93 6.91 7.01 -11.04
CA SER A 93 6.74 5.75 -11.77
C SER A 93 6.45 4.62 -10.80
N THR A 94 5.58 3.69 -11.18
CA THR A 94 5.33 2.50 -10.39
C THR A 94 6.62 1.68 -10.22
N THR A 95 7.00 1.40 -8.99
CA THR A 95 8.12 0.50 -8.67
C THR A 95 7.63 -0.70 -7.90
N GLU A 96 8.31 -1.83 -8.07
CA GLU A 96 8.05 -3.05 -7.33
C GLU A 96 9.32 -3.46 -6.59
N ARG A 97 9.15 -3.89 -5.34
CA ARG A 97 10.21 -4.42 -4.50
C ARG A 97 9.70 -5.61 -3.70
N TRP A 98 10.63 -6.43 -3.23
CA TRP A 98 10.36 -7.66 -2.54
C TRP A 98 11.16 -7.78 -1.25
N ALA A 99 10.60 -8.46 -0.26
CA ALA A 99 11.30 -8.93 0.93
C ALA A 99 10.97 -10.42 1.15
N ASP A 100 11.95 -11.19 1.62
CA ASP A 100 11.84 -12.64 1.84
C ASP A 100 12.34 -12.98 3.24
N SER A 101 11.58 -13.74 4.01
CA SER A 101 11.95 -14.10 5.39
C SER A 101 13.24 -14.92 5.49
N ARG A 102 13.66 -15.58 4.41
CA ARG A 102 14.91 -16.37 4.37
C ARG A 102 16.15 -15.47 4.38
N THR A 103 16.05 -14.25 3.86
CA THR A 103 17.15 -13.28 3.79
C THR A 103 16.91 -12.05 4.67
N CYS A 104 15.67 -11.81 5.09
CA CYS A 104 15.26 -10.73 5.97
C CYS A 104 14.53 -11.29 7.20
N GLN A 105 15.27 -11.50 8.29
CA GLN A 105 14.71 -12.03 9.54
C GLN A 105 13.67 -11.10 10.18
N ALA A 106 13.68 -9.80 9.85
CA ALA A 106 12.70 -8.83 10.36
C ALA A 106 11.28 -9.00 9.79
N LEU A 107 11.12 -9.75 8.69
CA LEU A 107 9.80 -9.96 8.07
C LEU A 107 8.85 -10.77 8.95
N VAL A 108 9.33 -11.85 9.57
CA VAL A 108 8.47 -12.69 10.43
C VAL A 108 7.94 -11.91 11.65
N PRO A 109 8.78 -11.23 12.45
CA PRO A 109 8.28 -10.44 13.59
C PRO A 109 7.29 -9.34 13.19
N THR A 110 7.51 -8.70 12.04
CA THR A 110 6.60 -7.71 11.47
C THR A 110 5.21 -8.28 11.19
N LEU A 111 5.15 -9.46 10.57
CA LEU A 111 3.90 -10.14 10.26
C LEU A 111 3.23 -10.67 11.53
N THR A 112 4.00 -11.18 12.49
CA THR A 112 3.46 -11.56 13.81
C THR A 112 2.88 -10.36 14.56
N ALA A 113 3.49 -9.18 14.45
CA ALA A 113 2.95 -7.96 15.06
C ALA A 113 1.61 -7.53 14.43
N MET A 114 1.33 -7.93 13.19
CA MET A 114 0.02 -7.71 12.56
C MET A 114 -1.11 -8.44 13.29
N GLU A 115 -0.84 -9.63 13.84
CA GLU A 115 -1.81 -10.40 14.65
C GLU A 115 -2.12 -9.74 16.00
N GLN A 116 -1.29 -8.77 16.43
CA GLN A 116 -1.47 -8.04 17.68
C GLN A 116 -2.24 -6.73 17.50
N LEU A 117 -2.69 -6.43 16.27
CA LEU A 117 -3.56 -5.28 16.03
C LEU A 117 -4.86 -5.46 16.84
N PRO A 118 -5.32 -4.42 17.55
CA PRO A 118 -6.53 -4.52 18.34
C PRO A 118 -7.75 -4.76 17.44
N ASP A 119 -8.66 -5.59 17.91
CA ASP A 119 -9.92 -5.88 17.22
C ASP A 119 -10.67 -4.59 16.90
N ALA A 120 -11.13 -4.46 15.65
CA ALA A 120 -12.06 -3.42 15.29
C ALA A 120 -13.43 -3.72 15.93
N ARG A 121 -13.97 -2.73 16.65
CA ARG A 121 -15.33 -2.78 17.19
C ARG A 121 -16.25 -1.88 16.40
N VAL A 122 -17.49 -2.31 16.24
CA VAL A 122 -18.55 -1.41 15.78
C VAL A 122 -18.80 -0.38 16.88
N ASP A 123 -18.77 0.90 16.50
CA ASP A 123 -19.15 1.99 17.38
C ASP A 123 -20.51 2.54 16.91
N ILE A 124 -21.52 2.38 17.76
CA ILE A 124 -22.87 2.88 17.51
C ILE A 124 -23.08 4.06 18.45
N PRO A 125 -23.21 5.30 17.93
CA PRO A 125 -23.48 6.47 18.75
C PRO A 125 -24.68 6.23 19.67
N ASP A 126 -24.56 6.71 20.91
CA ASP A 126 -25.58 6.65 21.97
C ASP A 126 -26.03 5.24 22.41
N LEU A 127 -25.48 4.15 21.86
CA LEU A 127 -25.91 2.77 22.12
C LEU A 127 -24.79 1.86 22.66
N GLY A 128 -23.64 2.41 23.00
CA GLY A 128 -22.48 1.64 23.43
C GLY A 128 -21.53 2.39 24.34
N ARG A 129 -20.26 1.94 24.36
CA ARG A 129 -19.20 2.62 25.10
C ARG A 129 -18.82 3.90 24.38
N GLU A 130 -19.38 5.01 24.82
CA GLU A 130 -19.05 6.34 24.31
C GLU A 130 -17.53 6.56 24.35
N VAL A 131 -17.00 6.95 23.19
CA VAL A 131 -15.65 7.48 23.06
C VAL A 131 -15.83 8.98 22.88
N PRO A 132 -15.09 9.84 23.62
CA PRO A 132 -15.17 11.28 23.42
C PRO A 132 -15.02 11.60 21.93
N GLU A 133 -15.87 12.49 21.41
CA GLU A 133 -15.86 12.86 19.99
C GLU A 133 -14.43 13.18 19.56
N THR A 134 -13.86 12.28 18.77
CA THR A 134 -12.57 12.54 18.15
C THR A 134 -12.90 13.35 16.90
N PRO A 135 -12.34 14.56 16.73
CA PRO A 135 -12.67 15.39 15.57
C PRO A 135 -12.50 14.59 14.28
N ARG A 136 -13.57 14.51 13.48
CA ARG A 136 -13.59 13.79 12.20
C ARG A 136 -12.45 14.33 11.30
N LEU A 137 -11.65 13.42 10.77
CA LEU A 137 -10.36 13.69 10.11
C LEU A 137 -10.42 14.72 8.97
N LEU A 138 -9.28 15.43 8.89
CA LEU A 138 -8.91 16.44 7.92
C LEU A 138 -9.01 15.95 6.45
N PRO A 139 -9.47 16.78 5.50
CA PRO A 139 -9.72 16.40 4.09
C PRO A 139 -8.52 15.95 3.24
N ALA A 140 -7.30 15.85 3.79
CA ALA A 140 -6.07 15.63 3.02
C ALA A 140 -5.09 14.61 3.65
N GLY A 141 -5.60 13.70 4.48
CA GLY A 141 -4.77 12.76 5.27
C GLY A 141 -4.29 11.49 4.55
N LEU A 142 -3.53 10.69 5.30
CA LEU A 142 -3.15 9.31 4.97
C LEU A 142 -4.37 8.40 5.17
N ARG A 143 -4.68 7.56 4.17
CA ARG A 143 -5.63 6.45 4.28
C ARG A 143 -4.86 5.14 4.17
N LEU A 144 -5.08 4.23 5.11
CA LEU A 144 -4.58 2.86 5.06
C LEU A 144 -5.77 1.89 5.02
N THR A 145 -5.63 0.80 4.28
CA THR A 145 -6.58 -0.31 4.25
C THR A 145 -5.81 -1.62 4.38
N LEU A 146 -6.07 -2.35 5.46
CA LEU A 146 -5.60 -3.72 5.66
C LEU A 146 -6.69 -4.69 5.24
N TRP A 147 -6.34 -5.61 4.36
CA TRP A 147 -7.15 -6.74 3.95
C TRP A 147 -6.44 -8.05 4.31
N ALA A 148 -7.17 -9.05 4.77
CA ALA A 148 -6.64 -10.39 5.03
C ALA A 148 -7.66 -11.46 4.65
N HIS A 149 -7.17 -12.52 4.00
CA HIS A 149 -7.94 -13.72 3.71
C HIS A 149 -7.71 -14.78 4.79
N GLY A 150 -8.78 -15.39 5.28
CA GLY A 150 -8.68 -16.42 6.31
C GLY A 150 -8.22 -15.90 7.67
N ALA A 151 -8.57 -14.66 8.02
CA ALA A 151 -8.44 -14.14 9.36
C ALA A 151 -9.30 -14.97 10.34
N ARG A 152 -8.98 -14.92 11.64
CA ARG A 152 -9.68 -15.66 12.68
C ARG A 152 -10.50 -14.70 13.54
N ALA A 153 -11.78 -15.02 13.74
CA ALA A 153 -12.68 -14.20 14.53
C ALA A 153 -13.48 -15.01 15.54
N GLY A 154 -13.73 -14.40 16.70
CA GLY A 154 -14.50 -14.99 17.80
C GLY A 154 -13.74 -16.07 18.56
N ALA A 155 -14.36 -16.59 19.62
CA ALA A 155 -13.77 -17.60 20.51
C ALA A 155 -13.52 -18.95 19.80
N ASP A 156 -14.27 -19.24 18.73
CA ASP A 156 -14.18 -20.48 17.96
C ASP A 156 -13.19 -20.40 16.80
N GLU A 157 -12.46 -19.29 16.66
CA GLU A 157 -11.48 -19.05 15.59
C GLU A 157 -12.07 -19.28 14.17
N ALA A 158 -13.28 -18.77 13.94
CA ALA A 158 -13.94 -18.88 12.65
C ALA A 158 -13.13 -18.15 11.57
N LEU A 159 -13.01 -18.76 10.39
CA LEU A 159 -12.36 -18.14 9.23
C LEU A 159 -13.25 -17.05 8.65
N VAL A 160 -12.70 -15.86 8.48
CA VAL A 160 -13.37 -14.70 7.87
C VAL A 160 -12.43 -13.97 6.92
N ASP A 161 -13.02 -13.26 5.95
CA ASP A 161 -12.32 -12.20 5.24
C ASP A 161 -12.39 -10.93 6.07
N LEU A 162 -11.25 -10.27 6.26
CA LEU A 162 -11.13 -9.06 7.06
C LEU A 162 -10.73 -7.90 6.15
N GLU A 163 -11.42 -6.78 6.26
CA GLU A 163 -10.98 -5.50 5.70
C GLU A 163 -11.19 -4.38 6.72
N ILE A 164 -10.11 -3.70 7.10
CA ILE A 164 -10.12 -2.59 8.05
C ILE A 164 -9.48 -1.38 7.37
N SER A 165 -10.16 -0.24 7.41
CA SER A 165 -9.62 1.03 6.90
C SER A 165 -9.45 2.04 8.03
N GLY A 166 -8.41 2.85 7.95
CA GLY A 166 -8.05 3.82 8.98
C GLY A 166 -7.16 4.95 8.46
N SER A 167 -6.78 5.84 9.36
CA SER A 167 -5.91 6.98 9.09
C SER A 167 -4.60 6.92 9.89
N ALA A 168 -3.80 7.99 9.83
CA ALA A 168 -2.48 8.10 10.47
C ALA A 168 -2.48 7.87 12.00
N ASP A 169 -3.59 8.12 12.69
CA ASP A 169 -3.65 8.05 14.16
C ASP A 169 -4.10 6.67 14.68
N THR A 170 -4.12 5.66 13.80
CA THR A 170 -4.57 4.31 14.14
C THR A 170 -3.43 3.39 14.60
N PRO A 171 -3.70 2.37 15.42
CA PRO A 171 -2.72 1.32 15.73
C PRO A 171 -2.13 0.65 14.48
N MET A 172 -2.93 0.51 13.41
CA MET A 172 -2.48 0.03 12.10
C MET A 172 -1.44 0.95 11.47
N ALA A 173 -1.64 2.27 11.50
CA ALA A 173 -0.65 3.22 10.98
C ALA A 173 0.66 3.17 11.77
N LYS A 174 0.59 3.03 13.11
CA LYS A 174 1.77 2.84 13.95
C LYS A 174 2.52 1.56 13.58
N TRP A 175 1.83 0.42 13.56
CA TRP A 175 2.42 -0.87 13.15
C TRP A 175 3.06 -0.78 11.77
N TRP A 176 2.38 -0.14 10.81
CA TRP A 176 2.91 -0.02 9.46
C TRP A 176 4.16 0.87 9.39
N SER A 177 4.20 1.96 10.15
CA SER A 177 5.38 2.81 10.25
C SER A 177 6.60 2.04 10.79
N GLU A 178 6.40 1.29 11.88
CA GLU A 178 7.44 0.44 12.50
C GLU A 178 7.90 -0.66 11.54
N THR A 179 6.95 -1.26 10.81
CA THR A 179 7.20 -2.25 9.76
C THR A 179 8.09 -1.69 8.65
N GLN A 180 7.76 -0.50 8.12
CA GLN A 180 8.54 0.11 7.05
C GLN A 180 9.98 0.38 7.49
N GLN A 181 10.17 0.82 8.73
CA GLN A 181 11.49 1.02 9.31
C GLN A 181 12.27 -0.30 9.41
N ALA A 182 11.64 -1.35 9.95
CA ALA A 182 12.26 -2.66 10.13
C ALA A 182 12.65 -3.31 8.79
N LEU A 183 11.83 -3.15 7.75
CA LEU A 183 12.05 -3.74 6.44
C LEU A 183 12.87 -2.88 5.47
N GLY A 184 13.27 -1.66 5.86
CA GLY A 184 13.87 -0.67 4.96
C GLY A 184 15.02 -1.22 4.10
N ALA A 185 15.97 -1.93 4.72
CA ALA A 185 17.12 -2.52 4.03
C ALA A 185 16.80 -3.85 3.30
N CYS A 186 15.67 -4.47 3.63
CA CYS A 186 15.24 -5.76 3.10
C CYS A 186 14.59 -5.66 1.71
N TRP A 187 14.04 -4.50 1.35
CA TRP A 187 13.40 -4.31 0.06
C TRP A 187 14.42 -4.39 -1.09
N LYS A 188 14.28 -5.39 -1.95
CA LYS A 188 15.12 -5.61 -3.14
C LYS A 188 14.28 -5.51 -4.42
N PRO A 189 14.87 -5.08 -5.55
CA PRO A 189 14.17 -5.10 -6.84
C PRO A 189 13.93 -6.52 -7.35
N ASP A 190 14.81 -7.46 -7.00
CA ASP A 190 14.76 -8.83 -7.50
C ASP A 190 13.65 -9.62 -6.80
N ARG A 191 12.80 -10.26 -7.61
CA ARG A 191 11.76 -11.16 -7.14
C ARG A 191 12.40 -12.43 -6.54
N PRO A 192 12.04 -12.84 -5.31
CA PRO A 192 12.57 -14.05 -4.70
C PRO A 192 12.16 -15.31 -5.47
N THR A 193 13.05 -16.30 -5.51
CA THR A 193 12.80 -17.62 -6.09
C THR A 193 12.56 -18.63 -4.98
N THR A 194 11.50 -19.44 -5.02
CA THR A 194 11.31 -20.56 -4.08
C THR A 194 12.50 -21.50 -4.03
#